data_AF-A0A916CYL4-F1
#
_entry.id   AF-A0A916CYL4-F1
#
_cell.length_a   1.000
_cell.length_b   1.000
_cell.length_c   1.000
_cell.angle_alpha   90.00
_cell.angle_beta   90.00
_cell.angle_gamma   90.00
#
_symmetry.space_group_name_H-M   'P 1'
#
loop_
_entity.id
_entity.type
_entity.pdbx_description
1 polymer ?
#
loop_
_entity_poly.entity_id
_entity_poly.type
_entity_poly.pdbx_seq_one_letter_code
_entity_poly.pdbx_strand_id
1 'polypeptide(L)' 'QQAARVSDFTAYMYLGEMIEYGWTDDIFIKPKNPQTEAYITGRFG' A
#
# COMPACT_ATOMS: atom_id res chain seq x y z
N GLN A 1 6.38 -7.54 2.43
CA GLN A 1 5.31 -8.31 3.11
C GLN A 1 5.53 -8.53 4.62
N GLN A 2 6.53 -7.93 5.28
CA GLN A 2 6.63 -8.06 6.75
C GLN A 2 5.62 -7.18 7.50
N ALA A 3 5.38 -5.95 7.01
CA ALA A 3 4.36 -5.04 7.58
C ALA A 3 2.94 -5.63 7.53
N ALA A 4 2.64 -6.39 6.46
CA ALA A 4 1.37 -7.08 6.27
C ALA A 4 1.01 -8.07 7.41
N ARG A 5 2.00 -8.53 8.19
CA ARG A 5 1.84 -9.56 9.20
C ARG A 5 1.72 -9.04 10.63
N VAL A 6 1.97 -7.75 10.86
CA VAL A 6 2.13 -7.21 12.22
C VAL A 6 1.34 -5.91 12.43
N SER A 7 0.89 -5.23 11.37
CA SER A 7 0.21 -3.94 11.48
C SER A 7 -1.27 -4.08 11.13
N ASP A 8 -2.16 -3.51 11.95
CA ASP A 8 -3.59 -3.41 11.64
C ASP A 8 -3.85 -2.43 10.49
N PHE A 9 -3.05 -1.36 10.42
CA PHE A 9 -3.14 -0.30 9.41
C PHE A 9 -1.83 -0.11 8.65
N THR A 10 -1.95 0.28 7.38
CA THR A 10 -0.83 0.59 6.50
C THR A 10 -1.08 1.92 5.79
N ALA A 11 -0.02 2.73 5.66
CA ALA A 11 -0.01 3.91 4.82
C ALA A 11 1.02 3.73 3.69
N TYR A 12 0.61 4.03 2.46
CA TYR A 12 1.50 4.21 1.32
C TYR A 12 1.79 5.70 1.13
N MET A 13 3.08 6.03 1.17
CA MET A 13 3.59 7.39 1.00
C MET A 13 4.52 7.42 -0.22
N TYR A 14 4.41 8.46 -1.05
CA TYR A 14 5.31 8.69 -2.18
C TYR A 14 5.74 10.16 -2.21
N LEU A 15 7.06 10.40 -2.24
CA LEU A 15 7.66 11.75 -2.29
C LEU A 15 7.14 12.73 -1.21
N GLY A 16 6.81 12.21 -0.03
CA GLY A 16 6.32 13.02 1.09
C GLY A 16 4.80 13.22 1.09
N GLU A 17 4.09 12.73 0.08
CA GLU A 17 2.63 12.74 0.03
C GLU A 17 2.05 11.40 0.47
N MET A 18 0.93 11.45 1.21
CA MET A 18 0.16 10.26 1.56
C MET A 18 -0.76 9.90 0.40
N ILE A 19 -0.48 8.78 -0.24
CA ILE A 19 -1.20 8.33 -1.43
C ILE A 19 -2.39 7.44 -1.05
N GLU A 20 -2.24 6.60 -0.03
CA GLU A 20 -3.32 5.76 0.49
C GLU A 20 -3.07 5.35 1.94
N TYR A 21 -4.14 5.24 2.74
CA TYR A 21 -4.09 4.74 4.13
C TYR A 21 -5.34 3.93 4.43
N GLY A 22 -5.18 2.82 5.13
CA GLY A 22 -6.31 1.95 5.49
C GLY A 22 -5.87 0.67 6.20
N TRP A 23 -6.80 -0.28 6.29
CA TRP A 23 -6.51 -1.62 6.79
C TRP A 23 -5.41 -2.26 5.97
N THR A 24 -4.46 -2.89 6.65
CA THR A 24 -3.32 -3.53 6.00
C THR A 24 -3.73 -4.51 4.90
N ASP A 25 -4.75 -5.33 5.16
CA ASP A 25 -5.28 -6.27 4.17
C ASP A 25 -5.85 -5.57 2.94
N ASP A 26 -6.59 -4.47 3.13
CA ASP A 26 -7.11 -3.67 2.02
C ASP A 26 -5.96 -3.12 1.17
N ILE A 27 -4.93 -2.56 1.81
CA ILE A 27 -3.79 -1.98 1.10
C ILE A 27 -3.03 -3.04 0.30
N PHE A 28 -2.76 -4.22 0.87
CA PHE A 28 -1.93 -5.25 0.22
C PHE A 28 -2.68 -6.20 -0.72
N ILE A 29 -3.98 -6.41 -0.53
CA ILE A 29 -4.78 -7.39 -1.29
C ILE A 29 -5.65 -6.69 -2.33
N LYS A 30 -6.24 -5.55 -1.99
CA LYS A 30 -7.18 -4.82 -2.86
C LYS A 30 -7.03 -3.30 -2.69
N PRO A 31 -5.86 -2.74 -3.05
CA PRO A 31 -5.65 -1.29 -2.98
C PRO A 31 -6.69 -0.56 -3.82
N LYS A 32 -7.15 0.59 -3.35
CA LYS A 32 -8.13 1.43 -4.06
C LYS A 32 -7.44 2.44 -4.97
N ASN A 33 -6.18 2.78 -4.71
CA ASN A 33 -5.42 3.68 -5.54
C ASN A 33 -4.56 2.90 -6.56
N PRO A 34 -4.68 3.20 -7.87
CA PRO A 34 -3.85 2.58 -8.91
C PRO A 34 -2.34 2.72 -8.69
N GLN A 35 -1.88 3.79 -8.03
CA GLN A 35 -0.47 3.98 -7.70
C GLN A 35 0.00 2.99 -6.63
N THR A 36 -0.83 2.73 -5.62
CA THR A 36 -0.57 1.71 -4.59
C THR A 36 -0.53 0.32 -5.21
N GLU A 37 -1.46 0.01 -6.12
CA GLU A 37 -1.50 -1.25 -6.86
C GLU A 37 -0.24 -1.46 -7.70
N ALA A 38 0.19 -0.44 -8.46
CA ALA A 38 1.41 -0.51 -9.25
C ALA A 38 2.65 -0.73 -8.37
N TYR A 39 2.68 -0.15 -7.16
CA TYR A 39 3.80 -0.25 -6.22
C TYR A 39 3.90 -1.65 -5.64
N ILE A 40 2.77 -2.21 -5.21
CA ILE A 40 2.69 -3.54 -4.61
C ILE A 40 2.96 -4.63 -5.64
N THR A 41 2.46 -4.48 -6.86
CA THR A 41 2.64 -5.46 -7.94
C THR A 41 4.02 -5.38 -8.60
N GLY A 42 4.84 -4.37 -8.26
CA GLY A 42 6.16 -4.18 -8.84
C GLY A 42 6.13 -3.73 -10.29
N ARG A 43 5.03 -3.13 -10.75
CA ARG A 43 4.90 -2.53 -12.09
C ARG A 43 5.64 -1.19 -12.24
N PHE A 44 6.22 -0.67 -11.16
CA PHE A 44 7.24 0.37 -11.23
C PHE A 44 8.58 -0.28 -11.61
N GLY A 45 8.85 -0.33 -12.91
CA GLY A 45 10.15 -0.61 -13.51
C GLY A 45 10.58 0.56 -14.37
#